data_AF-A0A101T493-F1
#
_entry.id   AF-A0A101T493-F1
#
_cell.length_a   1.000
_cell.length_b   1.000
_cell.length_c   1.000
_cell.angle_alpha   90.00
_cell.angle_beta   90.00
_cell.angle_gamma   90.00
#
_symmetry.space_group_name_H-M   'P 1'
#
loop_
_entity.id
_entity.type
_entity.pdbx_description
1 polymer ?
#
loop_
_entity_poly.entity_id
_entity_poly.type
_entity_poly.pdbx_seq_one_letter_code
_entity_poly.pdbx_strand_id
1 'polypeptide(L)'
;MNVMSNLPIPATGDDWESSLTQAFGVLLGHPLADFDFGAEYAADYSGSWLYESQADTDPAWLEPAALAGRETITNENLLLLDEVGYPELRFDASRSLFEIDTAVDFPAAFKEDLAAVKVRGHERRPVVRGADLARLTARHGVDLTSPDLPAKTWCVVRARIASDGTLLDALRVATGIGEGSDGLVPCEEKDAATEAAIAAVEHAGIRAHLRAFCSPGSDLGLCLWYMRKCREEGSPLVAQWEEAGEQFEITVQRVEA
;
A
#
# COMPACT_ATOMS: atom_id res chain seq x y z
N MET A 1 -47.72 15.02 -37.08
CA MET A 1 -46.27 14.95 -37.26
C MET A 1 -45.65 15.31 -35.92
N ASN A 2 -45.32 14.29 -35.12
CA ASN A 2 -44.62 14.48 -33.83
C ASN A 2 -43.51 13.43 -33.84
N VAL A 3 -42.29 13.88 -34.13
CA VAL A 3 -41.10 13.03 -34.11
C VAL A 3 -40.75 12.84 -32.65
N MET A 4 -40.98 11.64 -32.12
CA MET A 4 -40.41 11.24 -30.83
C MET A 4 -38.90 11.20 -31.01
N SER A 5 -38.22 12.22 -30.47
CA SER A 5 -36.79 12.18 -30.24
C SER A 5 -36.49 11.01 -29.29
N ASN A 6 -36.03 9.89 -29.84
CA ASN A 6 -35.26 8.89 -29.11
C ASN A 6 -33.94 9.54 -28.72
N LEU A 7 -33.95 10.31 -27.63
CA LEU A 7 -32.72 10.61 -26.93
C LEU A 7 -32.25 9.31 -26.28
N PRO A 8 -31.02 8.84 -26.57
CA PRO A 8 -30.46 7.73 -25.82
C PRO A 8 -30.40 8.12 -24.34
N ILE A 9 -30.95 7.25 -23.52
CA ILE A 9 -30.77 7.28 -22.07
C ILE A 9 -29.26 7.17 -21.84
N PRO A 10 -28.61 8.07 -21.08
CA PRO A 10 -27.20 7.91 -20.76
C PRO A 10 -27.02 6.57 -20.04
N ALA A 11 -26.10 5.73 -20.55
CA ALA A 11 -25.72 4.50 -19.87
C ALA A 11 -25.31 4.86 -18.45
N THR A 12 -26.05 4.34 -17.49
CA THR A 12 -25.69 4.43 -16.07
C THR A 12 -24.65 3.33 -15.83
N GLY A 13 -23.39 3.74 -15.66
CA GLY A 13 -22.28 2.91 -15.19
C GLY A 13 -21.58 2.11 -16.28
N ASP A 14 -20.52 2.67 -16.86
CA ASP A 14 -19.40 1.84 -17.31
C ASP A 14 -18.96 0.98 -16.12
N ASP A 15 -18.82 -0.34 -16.30
CA ASP A 15 -18.44 -1.27 -15.24
C ASP A 15 -16.96 -1.02 -14.86
N TRP A 16 -16.78 -0.05 -13.97
CA TRP A 16 -15.48 0.43 -13.51
C TRP A 16 -14.66 -0.69 -12.87
N GLU A 17 -15.31 -1.53 -12.05
CA GLU A 17 -14.69 -2.67 -11.40
C GLU A 17 -14.19 -3.70 -12.42
N SER A 18 -14.99 -4.03 -13.44
CA SER A 18 -14.54 -4.88 -14.54
C SER A 18 -13.39 -4.26 -15.34
N SER A 19 -13.41 -2.94 -15.54
CA SER A 19 -12.35 -2.22 -16.24
C SER A 19 -11.02 -2.27 -15.47
N LEU A 20 -11.08 -2.10 -14.14
CA LEU A 20 -9.90 -2.23 -13.26
C LEU A 20 -9.41 -3.68 -13.22
N THR A 21 -10.32 -4.63 -13.07
CA THR A 21 -9.99 -6.07 -13.05
C THR A 21 -9.29 -6.48 -14.34
N GLN A 22 -9.78 -6.02 -15.49
CA GLN A 22 -9.16 -6.25 -16.79
C GLN A 22 -7.77 -5.62 -16.87
N ALA A 23 -7.65 -4.34 -16.50
CA ALA A 23 -6.40 -3.61 -16.58
C ALA A 23 -5.31 -4.20 -15.68
N PHE A 24 -5.64 -4.53 -14.44
CA PHE A 24 -4.71 -5.16 -13.52
C PHE A 24 -4.36 -6.60 -13.93
N GLY A 25 -5.29 -7.32 -14.56
CA GLY A 25 -4.99 -8.63 -15.15
C GLY A 25 -3.94 -8.53 -16.26
N VAL A 26 -4.01 -7.48 -17.08
CA VAL A 26 -2.98 -7.15 -18.08
C VAL A 26 -1.66 -6.80 -17.41
N LEU A 27 -1.68 -5.92 -16.41
CA LEU A 27 -0.50 -5.47 -15.68
C LEU A 27 0.27 -6.63 -15.02
N LEU A 28 -0.45 -7.57 -14.41
CA LEU A 28 0.12 -8.74 -13.74
C LEU A 28 0.47 -9.89 -14.71
N GLY A 29 0.10 -9.76 -15.99
CA GLY A 29 0.21 -10.80 -17.00
C GLY A 29 -0.65 -12.04 -16.74
N HIS A 30 -1.65 -11.94 -15.86
CA HIS A 30 -2.57 -13.03 -15.51
C HIS A 30 -3.88 -12.46 -14.93
N PRO A 31 -5.05 -13.02 -15.28
CA PRO A 31 -6.33 -12.60 -14.71
C PRO A 31 -6.35 -12.62 -13.17
N LEU A 32 -7.01 -11.64 -12.56
CA LEU A 32 -7.18 -11.59 -11.10
C LEU A 32 -7.95 -12.80 -10.55
N ALA A 33 -8.81 -13.41 -11.36
CA ALA A 33 -9.57 -14.61 -10.99
C ALA A 33 -8.69 -15.85 -10.74
N ASP A 34 -7.43 -15.83 -11.18
CA ASP A 34 -6.48 -16.92 -10.93
C ASP A 34 -5.79 -16.80 -9.56
N PHE A 35 -6.03 -15.71 -8.83
CA PHE A 35 -5.58 -15.51 -7.46
C PHE A 35 -6.62 -16.02 -6.44
N ASP A 36 -6.20 -16.28 -5.22
CA ASP A 36 -7.06 -16.82 -4.16
C ASP A 36 -8.03 -15.74 -3.65
N PHE A 37 -9.26 -15.75 -4.14
CA PHE A 37 -10.30 -14.80 -3.75
C PHE A 37 -10.64 -14.85 -2.24
N GLY A 38 -10.31 -15.96 -1.56
CA GLY A 38 -10.49 -16.09 -0.11
C GLY A 38 -9.33 -15.55 0.73
N ALA A 39 -8.24 -15.13 0.10
CA ALA A 39 -7.08 -14.58 0.78
C ALA A 39 -7.20 -13.07 1.02
N GLU A 40 -6.56 -12.59 2.08
CA GLU A 40 -6.34 -11.16 2.28
C GLU A 40 -5.10 -10.71 1.51
N TYR A 41 -5.20 -9.55 0.88
CA TYR A 41 -4.12 -8.88 0.15
C TYR A 41 -3.83 -7.51 0.76
N ALA A 42 -2.60 -7.08 0.54
CA ALA A 42 -2.00 -5.90 1.13
C ALA A 42 -1.42 -4.99 0.08
N ALA A 43 -1.46 -3.68 0.31
CA ALA A 43 -0.56 -2.71 -0.30
C ALA A 43 0.25 -2.04 0.82
N ASP A 44 1.56 -2.14 0.76
CA ASP A 44 2.46 -1.67 1.80
C ASP A 44 3.46 -0.68 1.22
N TYR A 45 3.64 0.46 1.89
CA TYR A 45 4.69 1.43 1.61
C TYR A 45 5.92 1.12 2.48
N SER A 46 7.09 1.04 1.85
CA SER A 46 8.40 0.82 2.50
C SER A 46 9.53 1.51 1.73
N GLY A 47 10.79 1.17 2.03
CA GLY A 47 11.99 1.81 1.49
C GLY A 47 12.61 2.83 2.45
N SER A 48 13.74 3.42 2.06
CA SER A 48 14.51 4.36 2.91
C SER A 48 13.80 5.70 3.11
N TRP A 49 12.94 6.13 2.19
CA TRP A 49 12.20 7.39 2.24
C TRP A 49 11.34 7.52 3.48
N LEU A 50 10.72 6.42 3.93
CA LEU A 50 9.91 6.41 5.16
C LEU A 50 10.76 6.87 6.37
N TYR A 51 12.05 6.51 6.39
CA TYR A 51 13.03 6.93 7.39
C TYR A 51 13.63 8.31 7.10
N GLU A 52 13.96 8.62 5.84
CA GLU A 52 14.59 9.89 5.45
C GLU A 52 13.66 11.09 5.64
N SER A 53 12.37 10.90 5.35
CA SER A 53 11.30 11.87 5.63
C SER A 53 10.93 11.95 7.11
N GLN A 54 11.46 11.05 7.95
CA GLN A 54 11.09 10.87 9.36
C GLN A 54 9.61 10.52 9.58
N ALA A 55 8.89 10.17 8.51
CA ALA A 55 7.50 9.76 8.61
C ALA A 55 7.36 8.45 9.40
N ASP A 56 8.39 7.60 9.46
CA ASP A 56 8.42 6.37 10.26
C ASP A 56 8.29 6.60 11.78
N THR A 57 8.58 7.80 12.26
CA THR A 57 8.54 8.16 13.69
C THR A 57 7.50 9.24 14.01
N ASP A 58 6.63 9.58 13.05
CA ASP A 58 5.54 10.54 13.27
C ASP A 58 4.57 10.04 14.35
N PRO A 59 4.38 10.76 15.47
CA PRO A 59 3.50 10.33 16.56
C PRO A 59 2.04 10.09 16.13
N ALA A 60 1.59 10.60 14.98
CA ALA A 60 0.27 10.29 14.41
C ALA A 60 0.06 8.77 14.24
N TRP A 61 1.12 7.98 14.00
CA TRP A 61 1.05 6.52 13.92
C TRP A 61 0.63 5.85 15.23
N LEU A 62 0.90 6.49 16.37
CA LEU A 62 0.61 5.97 17.70
C LEU A 62 -0.71 6.48 18.28
N GLU A 63 -1.45 7.30 17.54
CA GLU A 63 -2.75 7.80 17.99
C GLU A 63 -3.68 6.62 18.33
N PRO A 64 -4.32 6.61 19.51
CA PRO A 64 -5.11 5.46 19.96
C PRO A 64 -6.28 5.08 19.02
N ALA A 65 -6.79 6.01 18.23
CA ALA A 65 -7.80 5.72 17.21
C ALA A 65 -7.19 5.01 16.00
N ALA A 66 -6.02 5.46 15.54
CA ALA A 66 -5.28 4.88 14.41
C ALA A 66 -4.78 3.47 14.73
N LEU A 67 -4.10 3.27 15.88
CA LEU A 67 -3.61 1.94 16.29
C LEU A 67 -4.74 0.93 16.52
N ALA A 68 -5.94 1.40 16.88
CA ALA A 68 -7.13 0.55 17.02
C ALA A 68 -7.86 0.29 15.68
N GLY A 69 -7.39 0.86 14.57
CA GLY A 69 -7.98 0.69 13.23
C GLY A 69 -9.29 1.44 13.06
N ARG A 70 -9.57 2.43 13.92
CA ARG A 70 -10.80 3.24 13.85
C ARG A 70 -10.65 4.43 12.91
N GLU A 71 -9.42 4.88 12.68
CA GLU A 71 -9.09 6.00 11.81
C GLU A 71 -7.88 5.65 10.95
N THR A 72 -7.83 6.20 9.75
CA THR A 72 -6.66 6.16 8.88
C THR A 72 -5.81 7.39 9.15
N ILE A 73 -4.51 7.26 8.96
CA ILE A 73 -3.61 8.42 8.99
C ILE A 73 -3.26 8.87 7.57
N THR A 74 -2.91 10.15 7.41
CA THR A 74 -2.26 10.69 6.20
C THR A 74 -0.94 11.33 6.62
N ASN A 75 0.02 11.38 5.70
CA ASN A 75 1.28 12.09 5.91
C ASN A 75 1.69 12.75 4.60
N GLU A 76 1.87 14.07 4.61
CA GLU A 76 2.16 14.87 3.40
C GLU A 76 3.52 14.55 2.77
N ASN A 77 4.43 13.90 3.51
CA ASN A 77 5.74 13.50 3.01
C ASN A 77 5.72 12.10 2.36
N LEU A 78 4.59 11.39 2.42
CA LEU A 78 4.42 10.06 1.83
C LEU A 78 3.48 10.13 0.63
N LEU A 79 4.07 10.14 -0.56
CA LEU A 79 3.36 10.28 -1.84
C LEU A 79 3.54 9.03 -2.69
N LEU A 80 2.60 8.77 -3.60
CA LEU A 80 2.76 7.73 -4.62
C LEU A 80 3.77 8.15 -5.70
N LEU A 81 3.60 9.38 -6.20
CA LEU A 81 4.43 10.04 -7.19
C LEU A 81 4.46 11.54 -6.84
N ASP A 82 5.51 12.26 -7.22
CA ASP A 82 5.65 13.72 -6.99
C ASP A 82 4.76 14.55 -7.93
N GLU A 83 3.96 13.88 -8.78
CA GLU A 83 3.04 14.52 -9.72
C GLU A 83 1.74 15.01 -9.05
N VAL A 84 1.26 16.17 -9.51
CA VAL A 84 -0.03 16.71 -9.06
C VAL A 84 -1.20 15.86 -9.58
N GLY A 85 -2.10 15.49 -8.68
CA GLY A 85 -3.38 14.86 -9.02
C GLY A 85 -3.60 13.49 -8.39
N TYR A 86 -2.54 12.87 -7.85
CA TYR A 86 -2.69 11.64 -7.08
C TYR A 86 -3.39 11.91 -5.74
N PRO A 87 -4.25 11.00 -5.28
CA PRO A 87 -4.90 11.14 -3.99
C PRO A 87 -3.88 11.02 -2.85
N GLU A 88 -4.18 11.67 -1.72
CA GLU A 88 -3.41 11.47 -0.49
C GLU A 88 -3.42 10.00 -0.08
N LEU A 89 -2.24 9.48 0.27
CA LEU A 89 -2.13 8.14 0.82
C LEU A 89 -2.75 8.09 2.22
N ARG A 90 -3.63 7.12 2.40
CA ARG A 90 -4.26 6.81 3.68
C ARG A 90 -3.69 5.51 4.20
N PHE A 91 -3.23 5.51 5.44
CA PHE A 91 -2.61 4.35 6.05
C PHE A 91 -3.43 3.79 7.20
N ASP A 92 -3.47 2.46 7.31
CA ASP A 92 -4.05 1.72 8.42
C ASP A 92 -2.95 1.38 9.43
N ALA A 93 -2.75 2.26 10.41
CA ALA A 93 -1.75 2.06 11.45
C ALA A 93 -1.97 0.76 12.23
N SER A 94 -3.20 0.27 12.37
CA SER A 94 -3.48 -0.98 13.09
C SER A 94 -2.89 -2.22 12.39
N ARG A 95 -2.81 -2.18 11.06
CA ARG A 95 -2.24 -3.24 10.22
C ARG A 95 -0.81 -2.97 9.76
N SER A 96 -0.30 -1.74 9.95
CA SER A 96 1.12 -1.42 9.77
C SER A 96 2.02 -2.19 10.73
N LEU A 97 3.30 -2.32 10.36
CA LEU A 97 4.32 -2.99 11.17
C LEU A 97 5.23 -1.99 11.86
N PHE A 98 5.39 -2.17 13.16
CA PHE A 98 6.22 -1.34 14.04
C PHE A 98 7.39 -2.16 14.56
N GLU A 99 8.60 -1.62 14.47
CA GLU A 99 9.76 -2.12 15.19
C GLU A 99 9.89 -1.38 16.52
N ILE A 100 10.15 -2.12 17.61
CA ILE A 100 10.27 -1.56 18.97
C ILE A 100 11.66 -1.87 19.54
N ASP A 101 12.37 -0.89 20.12
CA ASP A 101 13.62 -1.12 20.85
C ASP A 101 13.38 -1.65 22.25
N THR A 102 13.61 -2.94 22.47
CA THR A 102 13.47 -3.53 23.80
C THR A 102 14.69 -3.30 24.70
N ALA A 103 15.74 -2.61 24.21
CA ALA A 103 16.82 -2.11 25.05
C ALA A 103 16.37 -0.94 25.95
N VAL A 104 15.25 -0.29 25.60
CA VAL A 104 14.57 0.68 26.47
C VAL A 104 14.01 -0.03 27.71
N ASP A 105 13.96 0.67 28.83
CA ASP A 105 13.51 0.13 30.11
C ASP A 105 11.97 0.05 30.18
N PHE A 106 11.40 -0.91 29.45
CA PHE A 106 9.99 -1.29 29.57
C PHE A 106 9.76 -2.34 30.68
N PRO A 107 8.54 -2.42 31.23
CA PRO A 107 8.15 -3.52 32.12
C PRO A 107 8.47 -4.89 31.53
N ALA A 108 9.01 -5.82 32.33
CA ALA A 108 9.38 -7.15 31.86
C ALA A 108 8.19 -7.90 31.22
N ALA A 109 6.99 -7.76 31.80
CA ALA A 109 5.76 -8.35 31.26
C ALA A 109 5.36 -7.76 29.89
N PHE A 110 5.65 -6.48 29.63
CA PHE A 110 5.44 -5.88 28.31
C PHE A 110 6.39 -6.49 27.29
N LYS A 111 7.68 -6.67 27.63
CA LYS A 111 8.67 -7.29 26.73
C LYS A 111 8.34 -8.75 26.41
N GLU A 112 7.87 -9.50 27.41
CA GLU A 112 7.43 -10.89 27.23
C GLU A 112 6.21 -10.98 26.29
N ASP A 113 5.18 -10.18 26.54
CA ASP A 113 4.01 -10.14 25.68
C ASP A 113 4.35 -9.66 24.25
N LEU A 114 5.27 -8.70 24.11
CA LEU A 114 5.74 -8.21 22.82
C LEU A 114 6.45 -9.32 22.03
N ALA A 115 7.28 -10.13 22.69
CA ALA A 115 7.93 -11.28 22.08
C ALA A 115 6.91 -12.34 21.63
N ALA A 116 5.79 -12.49 22.36
CA ALA A 116 4.73 -13.45 22.04
C ALA A 116 3.89 -13.05 20.81
N VAL A 117 3.78 -11.76 20.49
CA VAL A 117 3.03 -11.25 19.33
C VAL A 117 3.93 -10.81 18.17
N LYS A 118 5.24 -11.00 18.30
CA LYS A 118 6.25 -10.69 17.30
C LYS A 118 5.94 -11.42 15.99
N VAL A 119 5.79 -10.68 14.90
CA VAL A 119 5.61 -11.25 13.55
C VAL A 119 6.95 -11.50 12.86
N ARG A 120 7.98 -10.68 13.13
CA ARG A 120 9.35 -10.83 12.62
C ARG A 120 10.36 -10.04 13.45
N GLY A 121 11.62 -10.02 13.01
CA GLY A 121 12.69 -9.26 13.66
C GLY A 121 13.41 -10.03 14.77
N HIS A 122 14.28 -9.32 15.49
CA HIS A 122 15.14 -9.91 16.51
C HIS A 122 14.61 -9.61 17.92
N GLU A 123 15.08 -10.32 18.95
CA GLU A 123 14.64 -10.09 20.34
C GLU A 123 14.83 -8.64 20.83
N ARG A 124 15.86 -7.95 20.34
CA ARG A 124 16.12 -6.54 20.66
C ARG A 124 15.22 -5.56 19.90
N ARG A 125 14.73 -6.00 18.73
CA ARG A 125 13.99 -5.20 17.76
C ARG A 125 12.84 -6.04 17.19
N PRO A 126 11.89 -6.48 18.03
CA PRO A 126 10.73 -7.21 17.55
C PRO A 126 9.89 -6.30 16.66
N VAL A 127 9.36 -6.87 15.60
CA VAL A 127 8.39 -6.22 14.72
C VAL A 127 7.00 -6.79 15.04
N VAL A 128 6.04 -5.90 15.27
CA VAL A 128 4.66 -6.23 15.66
C VAL A 128 3.65 -5.43 14.84
N ARG A 129 2.40 -5.88 14.80
CA ARG A 129 1.29 -5.11 14.18
C ARG A 129 0.85 -3.99 15.12
N GLY A 130 0.38 -2.87 14.56
CA GLY A 130 -0.11 -1.73 15.35
C GLY A 130 -1.25 -2.09 16.31
N ALA A 131 -2.18 -2.97 15.91
CA ALA A 131 -3.27 -3.42 16.77
C ALA A 131 -2.78 -4.18 18.02
N ASP A 132 -1.72 -4.99 17.86
CA ASP A 132 -1.08 -5.67 18.99
C ASP A 132 -0.37 -4.66 19.88
N LEU A 133 0.33 -3.69 19.28
CA LEU A 133 0.98 -2.60 20.00
C LEU A 133 -0.03 -1.82 20.85
N ALA A 134 -1.18 -1.43 20.27
CA ALA A 134 -2.27 -0.73 20.97
C ALA A 134 -2.76 -1.50 22.21
N ARG A 135 -2.96 -2.80 22.05
CA ARG A 135 -3.42 -3.68 23.14
C ARG A 135 -2.36 -3.76 24.24
N LEU A 136 -1.09 -3.91 23.88
CA LEU A 136 0.00 -4.08 24.84
C LEU A 136 0.33 -2.78 25.59
N THR A 137 0.37 -1.64 24.90
CA THR A 137 0.61 -0.33 25.54
C THR A 137 -0.50 -0.01 26.54
N ALA A 138 -1.76 -0.23 26.17
CA ALA A 138 -2.90 -0.05 27.06
C ALA A 138 -2.87 -1.01 28.26
N ARG A 139 -2.56 -2.31 28.04
CA ARG A 139 -2.51 -3.33 29.08
C ARG A 139 -1.44 -3.04 30.13
N HIS A 140 -0.27 -2.55 29.70
CA HIS A 140 0.92 -2.38 30.55
C HIS A 140 1.17 -0.93 30.98
N GLY A 141 0.33 0.01 30.53
CA GLY A 141 0.51 1.44 30.84
C GLY A 141 1.76 2.04 30.23
N VAL A 142 2.19 1.54 29.06
CA VAL A 142 3.37 2.04 28.33
C VAL A 142 2.92 3.15 27.40
N ASP A 143 3.49 4.35 27.56
CA ASP A 143 3.30 5.47 26.64
C ASP A 143 4.51 5.60 25.71
N LEU A 144 4.34 5.20 24.46
CA LEU A 144 5.39 5.27 23.42
C LEU A 144 5.58 6.69 22.84
N THR A 145 4.69 7.62 23.18
CA THR A 145 4.79 9.03 22.79
C THR A 145 5.50 9.88 23.84
N SER A 146 5.90 9.28 24.98
CA SER A 146 6.55 9.99 26.06
C SER A 146 7.85 10.66 25.58
N PRO A 147 8.05 11.96 25.87
CA PRO A 147 9.25 12.68 25.48
C PRO A 147 10.51 12.21 26.22
N ASP A 148 10.36 11.41 27.29
CA ASP A 148 11.46 10.82 28.04
C ASP A 148 12.05 9.58 27.35
N LEU A 149 11.36 9.05 26.33
CA LEU A 149 11.84 7.92 25.55
C LEU A 149 12.90 8.37 24.53
N PRO A 150 13.93 7.54 24.28
CA PRO A 150 14.86 7.78 23.19
C PRO A 150 14.15 7.93 21.84
N ALA A 151 14.64 8.82 20.98
CA ALA A 151 14.02 9.13 19.67
C ALA A 151 13.84 7.92 18.72
N LYS A 152 14.56 6.80 18.95
CA LYS A 152 14.47 5.56 18.14
C LYS A 152 13.90 4.37 18.93
N THR A 153 13.03 4.66 19.88
CA THR A 153 12.34 3.64 20.71
C THR A 153 11.37 2.82 19.87
N TRP A 154 10.77 3.41 18.85
CA TRP A 154 9.90 2.74 17.92
C TRP A 154 10.02 3.40 16.53
N CYS A 155 9.65 2.67 15.48
CA CYS A 155 9.40 3.23 14.15
C CYS A 155 8.49 2.31 13.34
N VAL A 156 7.83 2.86 12.32
CA VAL A 156 7.10 2.09 11.31
C VAL A 156 8.09 1.56 10.29
N VAL A 157 8.14 0.25 10.12
CA VAL A 157 9.02 -0.41 9.12
C VAL A 157 8.26 -0.88 7.88
N ARG A 158 6.93 -0.81 7.93
CA ARG A 158 6.04 -1.07 6.81
C ARG A 158 4.70 -0.38 7.07
N ALA A 159 4.39 0.62 6.27
CA ALA A 159 3.18 1.42 6.36
C ALA A 159 2.09 0.80 5.48
N ARG A 160 1.09 0.18 6.09
CA ARG A 160 -0.02 -0.46 5.35
C ARG A 160 -0.93 0.63 4.78
N ILE A 161 -1.08 0.66 3.46
CA ILE A 161 -2.05 1.52 2.78
C ILE A 161 -3.45 0.94 3.03
N ALA A 162 -4.38 1.80 3.44
CA ALA A 162 -5.74 1.42 3.79
C ALA A 162 -6.44 0.82 2.55
N SER A 163 -6.94 -0.40 2.70
CA SER A 163 -7.66 -1.14 1.66
C SER A 163 -8.66 -2.10 2.32
N ASP A 164 -9.62 -2.61 1.55
CA ASP A 164 -10.63 -3.58 2.00
C ASP A 164 -10.08 -5.01 2.18
N GLY A 165 -8.83 -5.23 1.77
CA GLY A 165 -8.13 -6.52 1.85
C GLY A 165 -8.31 -7.41 0.62
N THR A 166 -9.05 -6.98 -0.40
CA THR A 166 -9.11 -7.67 -1.69
C THR A 166 -7.89 -7.34 -2.54
N LEU A 167 -7.55 -8.22 -3.48
CA LEU A 167 -6.45 -7.96 -4.42
C LEU A 167 -6.74 -6.74 -5.32
N LEU A 168 -8.00 -6.59 -5.76
CA LEU A 168 -8.39 -5.48 -6.61
C LEU A 168 -8.16 -4.14 -5.92
N ASP A 169 -8.62 -4.02 -4.66
CA ASP A 169 -8.47 -2.78 -3.92
C ASP A 169 -7.01 -2.52 -3.52
N ALA A 170 -6.24 -3.56 -3.16
CA ALA A 170 -4.82 -3.43 -2.90
C ALA A 170 -4.05 -2.87 -4.11
N LEU A 171 -4.31 -3.39 -5.32
CA LEU A 171 -3.70 -2.86 -6.55
C LEU A 171 -4.18 -1.43 -6.85
N ARG A 172 -5.47 -1.16 -6.64
CA ARG A 172 -6.06 0.17 -6.83
C ARG A 172 -5.38 1.22 -5.96
N VAL A 173 -5.23 0.97 -4.66
CA VAL A 173 -4.58 1.93 -3.75
C VAL A 173 -3.07 2.02 -3.97
N ALA A 174 -2.43 0.92 -4.38
CA ALA A 174 -1.01 0.91 -4.75
C ALA A 174 -0.69 1.78 -5.98
N THR A 175 -1.66 1.93 -6.90
CA THR A 175 -1.54 2.81 -8.06
C THR A 175 -2.29 4.14 -7.91
N GLY A 176 -2.89 4.43 -6.75
CA GLY A 176 -3.61 5.70 -6.53
C GLY A 176 -4.87 5.89 -7.38
N ILE A 177 -5.46 4.81 -7.88
CA ILE A 177 -6.69 4.89 -8.68
C ILE A 177 -7.89 5.05 -7.74
N GLY A 178 -8.81 5.98 -8.04
CA GLY A 178 -10.02 6.19 -7.24
C GLY A 178 -11.12 5.15 -7.48
N GLU A 179 -12.25 5.34 -6.79
CA GLU A 179 -13.50 4.57 -6.98
C GLU A 179 -14.18 4.84 -8.34
N GLY A 180 -13.64 5.77 -9.14
CA GLY A 180 -14.14 6.11 -10.46
C GLY A 180 -13.08 6.79 -11.32
N SER A 181 -13.44 7.08 -12.57
CA SER A 181 -12.54 7.62 -13.58
C SER A 181 -12.02 9.03 -13.29
N ASP A 182 -12.69 9.80 -12.44
CA ASP A 182 -12.37 11.21 -12.18
C ASP A 182 -11.01 11.40 -11.48
N GLY A 183 -10.49 10.35 -10.83
CA GLY A 183 -9.18 10.36 -10.15
C GLY A 183 -8.02 9.88 -11.01
N LEU A 184 -8.22 9.62 -12.31
CA LEU A 184 -7.16 9.16 -13.20
C LEU A 184 -6.21 10.31 -13.56
N VAL A 185 -4.95 10.18 -13.17
CA VAL A 185 -3.85 11.07 -13.58
C VAL A 185 -3.17 10.48 -14.83
N PRO A 186 -3.28 11.08 -16.02
CA PRO A 186 -2.64 10.54 -17.21
C PRO A 186 -1.13 10.81 -17.20
N CYS A 187 -0.33 9.81 -17.54
CA CYS A 187 1.08 9.99 -17.83
C CYS A 187 1.29 10.12 -19.35
N GLU A 188 1.95 11.22 -19.73
CA GLU A 188 2.23 11.57 -21.14
C GLU A 188 3.50 10.92 -21.66
N GLU A 189 4.34 10.40 -20.78
CA GLU A 189 5.54 9.66 -21.18
C GLU A 189 5.17 8.37 -21.88
N LYS A 190 5.82 8.15 -23.03
CA LYS A 190 5.56 7.00 -23.89
C LYS A 190 6.89 6.40 -24.29
N ASP A 191 7.16 5.22 -23.77
CA ASP A 191 8.19 4.33 -24.30
C ASP A 191 7.54 3.07 -24.87
N ALA A 192 8.23 2.45 -25.83
CA ALA A 192 7.68 1.32 -26.56
C ALA A 192 7.47 0.07 -25.70
N ALA A 193 8.27 -0.12 -24.64
CA ALA A 193 8.16 -1.29 -23.76
C ALA A 193 6.93 -1.17 -22.86
N THR A 194 6.73 0.01 -22.25
CA THR A 194 5.53 0.31 -21.46
C THR A 194 4.26 0.20 -22.30
N GLU A 195 4.22 0.84 -23.47
CA GLU A 195 3.05 0.77 -24.34
C GLU A 195 2.71 -0.66 -24.75
N ALA A 196 3.71 -1.50 -25.01
CA ALA A 196 3.48 -2.91 -25.32
C ALA A 196 2.93 -3.68 -24.11
N ALA A 197 3.40 -3.40 -22.89
CA ALA A 197 2.96 -4.07 -21.67
C ALA A 197 1.48 -3.79 -21.35
N ILE A 198 1.01 -2.57 -21.61
CA ILE A 198 -0.37 -2.14 -21.31
C ILE A 198 -1.26 -2.04 -22.55
N ALA A 199 -0.81 -2.46 -23.72
CA ALA A 199 -1.56 -2.35 -24.99
C ALA A 199 -2.93 -3.02 -24.92
N ALA A 200 -3.04 -4.10 -24.14
CA ALA A 200 -4.27 -4.85 -23.96
C ALA A 200 -5.25 -4.22 -22.96
N VAL A 201 -4.86 -3.17 -22.21
CA VAL A 201 -5.78 -2.44 -21.33
C VAL A 201 -6.81 -1.70 -22.18
N GLU A 202 -8.09 -2.03 -22.04
CA GLU A 202 -9.16 -1.52 -22.92
C GLU A 202 -9.51 -0.06 -22.59
N HIS A 203 -9.65 0.25 -21.30
CA HIS A 203 -10.01 1.58 -20.85
C HIS A 203 -8.85 2.57 -21.04
N ALA A 204 -9.01 3.49 -21.99
CA ALA A 204 -7.94 4.40 -22.39
C ALA A 204 -7.40 5.27 -21.25
N GLY A 205 -8.27 5.71 -20.33
CA GLY A 205 -7.86 6.48 -19.16
C GLY A 205 -7.04 5.67 -18.15
N ILE A 206 -7.40 4.39 -17.93
CA ILE A 206 -6.64 3.52 -17.01
C ILE A 206 -5.30 3.20 -17.65
N ARG A 207 -5.29 2.91 -18.96
CA ARG A 207 -4.05 2.70 -19.71
C ARG A 207 -3.13 3.91 -19.63
N ALA A 208 -3.64 5.13 -19.78
CA ALA A 208 -2.83 6.34 -19.68
C ALA A 208 -2.26 6.55 -18.27
N HIS A 209 -3.01 6.20 -17.24
CA HIS A 209 -2.58 6.29 -15.84
C HIS A 209 -1.50 5.26 -15.50
N LEU A 210 -1.71 3.98 -15.87
CA LEU A 210 -0.77 2.89 -15.56
C LEU A 210 0.61 3.03 -16.22
N ARG A 211 0.77 3.92 -17.22
CA ARG A 211 2.09 4.23 -17.81
C ARG A 211 3.09 4.70 -16.76
N ALA A 212 2.67 5.56 -15.84
CA ALA A 212 3.53 6.09 -14.78
C ALA A 212 4.12 4.97 -13.93
N PHE A 213 3.39 3.85 -13.81
CA PHE A 213 3.75 2.70 -12.98
C PHE A 213 4.48 1.60 -13.74
N CYS A 214 4.60 1.70 -15.07
CA CYS A 214 5.21 0.66 -15.91
C CYS A 214 6.54 1.08 -16.51
N SER A 215 6.83 2.39 -16.55
CA SER A 215 8.06 2.92 -17.12
C SER A 215 9.26 2.60 -16.22
N PRO A 216 10.29 1.90 -16.72
CA PRO A 216 11.51 1.61 -15.95
C PRO A 216 12.31 2.85 -15.55
N GLY A 217 12.00 4.01 -16.12
CA GLY A 217 12.61 5.30 -15.78
C GLY A 217 11.70 6.23 -14.99
N SER A 218 10.51 5.76 -14.57
CA SER A 218 9.62 6.53 -13.71
C SER A 218 10.11 6.52 -12.25
N ASP A 219 9.60 7.47 -11.48
CA ASP A 219 9.81 7.54 -10.04
C ASP A 219 9.11 6.40 -9.28
N LEU A 220 8.34 5.51 -9.95
CA LEU A 220 7.75 4.33 -9.30
C LEU A 220 7.46 3.23 -10.34
N GLY A 221 8.51 2.59 -10.85
CA GLY A 221 8.42 1.60 -11.92
C GLY A 221 8.11 0.18 -11.42
N LEU A 222 7.27 -0.56 -12.13
CA LEU A 222 6.96 -1.96 -11.82
C LEU A 222 8.19 -2.87 -11.97
N CYS A 223 8.54 -3.57 -10.89
CA CYS A 223 9.70 -4.47 -10.81
C CYS A 223 9.39 -5.87 -11.41
N LEU A 224 9.19 -5.95 -12.72
CA LEU A 224 8.82 -7.17 -13.45
C LEU A 224 9.75 -8.36 -13.20
N TRP A 225 11.06 -8.12 -13.10
CA TRP A 225 12.03 -9.19 -12.82
C TRP A 225 11.80 -9.82 -11.44
N TYR A 226 11.56 -8.99 -10.42
CA TYR A 226 11.36 -9.45 -9.05
C TYR A 226 10.03 -10.21 -8.91
N MET A 227 8.96 -9.70 -9.52
CA MET A 227 7.67 -10.40 -9.59
C MET A 227 7.79 -11.79 -10.21
N ARG A 228 8.52 -11.91 -11.34
CA ARG A 228 8.73 -13.21 -12.00
C ARG A 228 9.47 -14.17 -11.10
N LYS A 229 10.58 -13.73 -10.49
CA LYS A 229 11.39 -14.55 -9.59
C LYS A 229 10.56 -15.03 -8.38
N CYS A 230 9.85 -14.12 -7.73
CA CYS A 230 9.01 -14.44 -6.58
C CYS A 230 7.90 -15.44 -6.93
N ARG A 231 7.29 -15.34 -8.13
CA ARG A 231 6.30 -16.31 -8.59
C ARG A 231 6.90 -17.71 -8.77
N GLU A 232 8.10 -17.80 -9.35
CA GLU A 232 8.82 -19.08 -9.50
C GLU A 232 9.18 -19.71 -8.14
N GLU A 233 9.37 -18.88 -7.11
CA GLU A 233 9.69 -19.30 -5.73
C GLU A 233 8.44 -19.53 -4.85
N GLY A 234 7.23 -19.31 -5.36
CA GLY A 234 5.98 -19.44 -4.59
C GLY A 234 5.79 -18.38 -3.49
N SER A 235 6.44 -17.22 -3.65
CA SER A 235 6.37 -16.09 -2.73
C SER A 235 4.95 -15.49 -2.66
N PRO A 236 4.55 -14.91 -1.52
CA PRO A 236 3.28 -14.18 -1.39
C PRO A 236 3.23 -12.87 -2.20
N LEU A 237 4.34 -12.43 -2.79
CA LEU A 237 4.41 -11.21 -3.58
C LEU A 237 3.55 -11.31 -4.85
N VAL A 238 2.71 -10.29 -5.09
CA VAL A 238 1.91 -10.15 -6.30
C VAL A 238 2.49 -9.11 -7.25
N ALA A 239 2.78 -7.91 -6.74
CA ALA A 239 3.37 -6.81 -7.48
C ALA A 239 4.29 -5.98 -6.59
N GLN A 240 5.30 -5.35 -7.19
CA GLN A 240 6.15 -4.39 -6.49
C GLN A 240 6.51 -3.27 -7.45
N TRP A 241 6.44 -2.05 -6.96
CA TRP A 241 6.97 -0.87 -7.61
C TRP A 241 8.07 -0.26 -6.76
N GLU A 242 9.06 0.30 -7.43
CA GLU A 242 10.24 0.88 -6.80
C GLU A 242 10.63 2.17 -7.53
N GLU A 243 11.04 3.17 -6.74
CA GLU A 243 11.53 4.44 -7.27
C GLU A 243 12.93 4.29 -7.87
N ALA A 244 13.22 5.09 -8.90
CA ALA A 244 14.52 5.17 -9.55
C ALA A 244 15.59 5.75 -8.60
N GLY A 245 16.11 4.91 -7.71
CA GLY A 245 16.96 5.30 -6.59
C GLY A 245 16.77 4.46 -5.33
N GLU A 246 15.82 3.52 -5.34
CA GLU A 246 15.45 2.63 -4.22
C GLU A 246 14.96 3.40 -2.97
N GLN A 247 14.52 4.66 -3.10
CA GLN A 247 14.12 5.43 -1.91
C GLN A 247 12.78 4.95 -1.37
N PHE A 248 11.81 4.63 -2.20
CA PHE A 248 10.57 4.03 -1.71
C PHE A 248 10.03 2.93 -2.60
N GLU A 249 9.28 2.05 -1.96
CA GLU A 249 8.72 0.83 -2.53
C GLU A 249 7.24 0.74 -2.17
N ILE A 250 6.44 0.31 -3.14
CA ILE A 250 5.06 -0.12 -2.90
C ILE A 250 4.96 -1.60 -3.23
N THR A 251 4.55 -2.39 -2.25
CA THR A 251 4.45 -3.84 -2.38
C THR A 251 3.00 -4.28 -2.26
N VAL A 252 2.51 -5.02 -3.24
CA VAL A 252 1.25 -5.76 -3.15
C VAL A 252 1.53 -7.24 -2.94
N GLN A 253 1.01 -7.80 -1.85
CA GLN A 253 1.25 -9.19 -1.45
C GLN A 253 0.05 -9.83 -0.76
N ARG A 254 -0.01 -11.15 -0.79
CA ARG A 254 -0.91 -11.93 0.06
C ARG A 254 -0.48 -11.82 1.51
N VAL A 255 -1.40 -11.53 2.42
CA VAL A 255 -1.16 -11.54 3.86
C VAL A 255 -1.18 -12.98 4.35
N GLU A 256 -0.10 -13.41 5.00
CA GLU A 256 -0.06 -14.70 5.70
C GLU A 256 -0.90 -14.60 6.98
N ALA A 257 -1.78 -15.60 7.18
CA ALA A 257 -2.68 -15.69 8.32
C ALA A 257 -1.95 -15.99 9.63
#